data_AF-A0A2D5ZI40-F1
#
_entry.id   AF-A0A2D5ZI40-F1
#
_cell.length_a   1.000
_cell.length_b   1.000
_cell.length_c   1.000
_cell.angle_alpha   90.00
_cell.angle_beta   90.00
_cell.angle_gamma   90.00
#
_symmetry.space_group_name_H-M   'P 1'
#
loop_
_entity.id
_entity.type
_entity.pdbx_description
1 polymer ?
#
loop_
_entity_poly.entity_id
_entity_poly.type
_entity_poly.pdbx_seq_one_letter_code
_entity_poly.pdbx_strand_id
1 'polypeptide(L)'
;MDKYSRIIIVFVIFAAMAIGAIVGALRGGQGPVLEEGNKEEIAVNTEEKKDENVKIQNSTPEEEEALPIVVSLPESTDPQEIQKTEALIESLKEMMVNDALTSFFFCASDPCIVPTQTFEVNNYHWNCNGMTLMPNPEAVSGLKIQADVVVVENCIFDGFETGIEIAGTGVIISNNIIRNSKGDGIIITGQKAAIFDNTIEGNKTAGIFIAGDSNEHAIVNNDIKNNGSQGIHISGASALTVSKNAITGNKREGMWISRDARDNLIYSNTMQENGGECGILLSTIGGKTPENNRIEENTIDKDKISCK
;
A
#
# COMPACT_ATOMS: atom_id res chain seq x y z
N MET A 1 -21.04 16.24 -15.39
CA MET A 1 -20.33 15.21 -14.61
C MET A 1 -20.15 15.77 -13.22
N ASP A 2 -20.56 15.01 -12.20
CA ASP A 2 -20.44 15.40 -10.80
C ASP A 2 -18.97 15.48 -10.38
N LYS A 3 -18.63 16.35 -9.43
CA LYS A 3 -17.26 16.64 -8.97
C LYS A 3 -16.59 15.40 -8.41
N TYR A 4 -17.35 14.59 -7.69
CA TYR A 4 -16.90 13.31 -7.17
C TYR A 4 -16.80 12.24 -8.27
N SER A 5 -17.54 12.38 -9.38
CA SER A 5 -17.25 11.61 -10.58
C SER A 5 -15.89 11.96 -11.17
N ARG A 6 -15.36 13.18 -10.99
CA ARG A 6 -13.98 13.51 -11.44
C ARG A 6 -12.92 12.86 -10.55
N ILE A 7 -13.10 12.83 -9.22
CA ILE A 7 -12.23 12.09 -8.30
C ILE A 7 -12.22 10.61 -8.69
N ILE A 8 -13.39 10.00 -8.87
CA ILE A 8 -13.52 8.60 -9.31
C ILE A 8 -12.88 8.40 -10.69
N ILE A 9 -13.09 9.29 -11.65
CA ILE A 9 -12.48 9.21 -12.99
C ILE A 9 -10.94 9.31 -12.89
N VAL A 10 -10.41 10.19 -12.06
CA VAL A 10 -8.98 10.33 -11.82
C VAL A 10 -8.42 9.03 -11.22
N PHE A 11 -9.06 8.47 -10.19
CA PHE A 11 -8.69 7.17 -9.64
C PHE A 11 -8.83 6.00 -10.65
N VAL A 12 -9.86 5.98 -11.49
CA VAL A 12 -10.10 4.95 -12.52
C VAL A 12 -9.11 5.05 -13.69
N ILE A 13 -8.74 6.26 -14.09
CA ILE A 13 -7.76 6.51 -15.16
C ILE A 13 -6.38 6.00 -14.73
N PHE A 14 -5.98 6.18 -13.47
CA PHE A 14 -4.69 5.69 -12.99
C PHE A 14 -4.69 4.20 -12.62
N ALA A 15 -5.80 3.66 -12.10
CA ALA A 15 -6.03 2.21 -11.99
C ALA A 15 -5.77 1.49 -13.31
N ALA A 16 -6.34 2.02 -14.40
CA ALA A 16 -6.17 1.50 -15.75
C ALA A 16 -4.74 1.69 -16.29
N MET A 17 -3.96 2.65 -15.76
CA MET A 17 -2.56 2.85 -16.13
C MET A 17 -1.59 1.97 -15.34
N ALA A 18 -1.87 1.65 -14.07
CA ALA A 18 -1.14 0.64 -13.30
C ALA A 18 -1.37 -0.78 -13.88
N ILE A 19 -2.56 -1.02 -14.45
CA ILE A 19 -2.87 -2.23 -15.25
C ILE A 19 -2.28 -2.14 -16.67
N GLY A 20 -1.90 -0.94 -17.12
CA GLY A 20 -1.46 -0.63 -18.49
C GLY A 20 -0.09 -1.18 -18.88
N ALA A 21 0.65 -1.82 -17.97
CA ALA A 21 1.87 -2.56 -18.25
C ALA A 21 1.64 -4.07 -18.47
N ILE A 22 0.40 -4.52 -18.74
CA ILE A 22 0.14 -5.88 -19.24
C ILE A 22 -0.97 -5.83 -20.30
N VAL A 23 -0.66 -5.33 -21.51
CA VAL A 23 -1.48 -5.63 -22.71
C VAL A 23 -0.55 -6.09 -23.83
N GLY A 24 -0.11 -7.34 -23.69
CA GLY A 24 0.64 -8.08 -24.70
C GLY A 24 0.09 -9.49 -24.91
N ALA A 25 -1.22 -9.73 -24.77
CA ALA A 25 -1.77 -11.06 -25.07
C ALA A 25 -3.30 -11.10 -25.25
N LEU A 26 -3.94 -10.18 -25.97
CA LEU A 26 -5.33 -10.41 -26.43
C LEU A 26 -5.56 -9.81 -27.84
N ARG A 27 -5.19 -10.57 -28.87
CA ARG A 27 -5.82 -10.47 -30.21
C ARG A 27 -5.96 -11.85 -30.84
N GLY A 28 -7.22 -12.19 -31.13
CA GLY A 28 -7.68 -13.36 -31.91
C GLY A 28 -7.91 -14.58 -31.03
N GLY A 29 -9.06 -15.25 -30.99
CA GLY A 29 -10.24 -15.22 -31.85
C GLY A 29 -10.80 -16.64 -31.92
N GLN A 30 -12.08 -16.78 -31.56
CA GLN A 30 -12.99 -17.92 -31.77
C GLN A 30 -12.86 -19.19 -30.91
N GLY A 31 -14.02 -19.61 -30.41
CA GLY A 31 -14.26 -20.81 -29.60
C GLY A 31 -14.37 -22.12 -30.43
N PRO A 32 -14.97 -23.17 -29.86
CA PRO A 32 -14.29 -24.46 -29.67
C PRO A 32 -14.66 -25.52 -30.73
N VAL A 33 -13.77 -26.49 -30.95
CA VAL A 33 -14.07 -27.79 -31.59
C VAL A 33 -13.21 -28.89 -30.94
N LEU A 34 -13.86 -30.00 -30.57
CA LEU A 34 -13.29 -31.27 -30.13
C LEU A 34 -12.97 -32.15 -31.37
N GLU A 35 -11.85 -32.88 -31.38
CA GLU A 35 -11.78 -34.33 -31.73
C GLU A 35 -10.35 -34.90 -31.69
N GLU A 36 -10.29 -36.21 -31.49
CA GLU A 36 -9.14 -37.10 -31.25
C GLU A 36 -8.30 -37.41 -32.51
N GLY A 37 -7.06 -37.93 -32.34
CA GLY A 37 -6.43 -38.79 -33.36
C GLY A 37 -4.90 -38.77 -33.52
N ASN A 38 -4.24 -39.79 -32.96
CA ASN A 38 -3.00 -40.52 -33.32
C ASN A 38 -1.94 -40.00 -34.36
N LYS A 39 -0.68 -40.03 -33.87
CA LYS A 39 0.56 -40.71 -34.35
C LYS A 39 1.29 -40.42 -35.69
N GLU A 40 2.62 -40.32 -35.50
CA GLU A 40 3.78 -40.65 -36.37
C GLU A 40 4.11 -39.70 -37.53
N GLU A 41 5.35 -39.44 -37.98
CA GLU A 41 6.76 -39.44 -37.50
C GLU A 41 7.58 -39.18 -38.80
N ILE A 42 8.34 -38.07 -38.97
CA ILE A 42 9.51 -37.98 -39.89
C ILE A 42 10.48 -36.91 -39.37
N ALA A 43 11.76 -37.25 -39.35
CA ALA A 43 12.85 -36.50 -38.71
C ALA A 43 13.90 -35.92 -39.69
N VAL A 44 14.79 -35.07 -39.12
CA VAL A 44 16.18 -34.71 -39.52
C VAL A 44 16.33 -33.60 -40.61
N ASN A 45 17.15 -32.53 -40.53
CA ASN A 45 18.26 -32.05 -39.67
C ASN A 45 18.44 -30.51 -39.84
N THR A 46 18.99 -29.78 -38.86
CA THR A 46 20.34 -29.13 -38.87
C THR A 46 20.54 -28.14 -37.70
N GLU A 47 21.51 -28.49 -36.83
CA GLU A 47 22.58 -27.68 -36.19
C GLU A 47 22.31 -26.53 -35.18
N GLU A 48 23.01 -26.67 -34.03
CA GLU A 48 23.56 -25.67 -33.06
C GLU A 48 22.57 -24.72 -32.32
N LYS A 49 22.42 -24.69 -30.98
CA LYS A 49 23.38 -24.73 -29.85
C LYS A 49 22.71 -25.30 -28.58
N LYS A 50 23.51 -25.91 -27.69
CA LYS A 50 23.10 -26.57 -26.44
C LYS A 50 22.59 -25.58 -25.38
N ASP A 51 21.30 -25.64 -25.10
CA ASP A 51 20.71 -25.33 -23.79
C ASP A 51 20.79 -26.61 -22.91
N GLU A 52 21.54 -26.55 -21.81
CA GLU A 52 21.49 -27.60 -20.78
C GLU A 52 20.38 -27.29 -19.78
N ASN A 53 19.30 -28.05 -19.89
CA ASN A 53 18.35 -28.28 -18.80
C ASN A 53 19.09 -28.86 -17.58
N VAL A 54 18.88 -28.31 -16.38
CA VAL A 54 19.10 -29.04 -15.13
C VAL A 54 17.78 -29.23 -14.40
N LYS A 55 17.54 -30.51 -14.12
CA LYS A 55 16.34 -31.13 -13.57
C LYS A 55 16.05 -30.69 -12.13
N ILE A 56 14.76 -30.48 -11.87
CA ILE A 56 14.17 -30.57 -10.52
C ILE A 56 14.34 -32.01 -10.04
N GLN A 57 15.00 -32.21 -8.90
CA GLN A 57 14.88 -33.43 -8.10
C GLN A 57 14.07 -33.09 -6.85
N ASN A 58 12.92 -33.74 -6.71
CA ASN A 58 12.21 -33.79 -5.43
C ASN A 58 12.96 -34.75 -4.50
N SER A 59 13.41 -34.24 -3.35
CA SER A 59 13.64 -35.03 -2.14
C SER A 59 12.93 -34.36 -0.96
N THR A 60 12.37 -35.23 -0.11
CA THR A 60 11.44 -35.06 1.03
C THR A 60 11.86 -34.06 2.12
N PRO A 61 10.92 -33.69 3.03
CA PRO A 61 10.89 -32.41 3.74
C PRO A 61 11.68 -32.46 5.05
N GLU A 62 12.55 -31.49 5.28
CA GLU A 62 12.94 -31.00 6.60
C GLU A 62 13.86 -29.78 6.42
N GLU A 63 13.67 -28.80 7.28
CA GLU A 63 14.41 -27.53 7.42
C GLU A 63 14.11 -26.45 6.35
N GLU A 64 13.09 -25.65 6.67
CA GLU A 64 12.77 -24.36 6.04
C GLU A 64 13.89 -23.35 6.38
N GLU A 65 15.09 -23.57 5.84
CA GLU A 65 16.13 -22.55 5.81
C GLU A 65 15.69 -21.44 4.85
N ALA A 66 15.60 -20.22 5.38
CA ALA A 66 15.38 -19.01 4.60
C ALA A 66 16.45 -18.95 3.49
N LEU A 67 16.03 -19.16 2.24
CA LEU A 67 16.89 -18.89 1.11
C LEU A 67 17.12 -17.37 1.05
N PRO A 68 18.37 -16.89 0.95
CA PRO A 68 18.63 -15.46 0.84
C PRO A 68 17.98 -14.96 -0.44
N ILE A 69 16.94 -14.14 -0.29
CA ILE A 69 16.27 -13.49 -1.41
C ILE A 69 17.26 -12.47 -1.98
N VAL A 70 17.82 -12.79 -3.14
CA VAL A 70 18.54 -11.83 -3.96
C VAL A 70 17.51 -10.78 -4.38
N VAL A 71 17.61 -9.57 -3.82
CA VAL A 71 16.90 -8.39 -4.31
C VAL A 71 17.41 -8.14 -5.72
N SER A 72 16.73 -8.70 -6.73
CA SER A 72 16.93 -8.27 -8.10
C SER A 72 16.32 -6.88 -8.22
N LEU A 73 17.16 -5.85 -8.20
CA LEU A 73 16.78 -4.50 -8.60
C LEU A 73 16.12 -4.60 -9.98
N PRO A 74 14.86 -4.21 -10.16
CA PRO A 74 14.28 -4.10 -11.49
C PRO A 74 15.11 -3.11 -12.32
N GLU A 75 15.22 -3.36 -13.61
CA GLU A 75 15.64 -2.32 -14.56
C GLU A 75 14.70 -1.12 -14.39
N SER A 76 15.30 0.03 -14.07
CA SER A 76 14.70 1.36 -13.84
C SER A 76 13.20 1.53 -14.11
N THR A 77 12.47 2.07 -13.14
CA THR A 77 11.17 2.72 -13.31
C THR A 77 11.08 3.55 -14.59
N ASP A 78 10.01 3.31 -15.38
CA ASP A 78 9.60 4.23 -16.43
C ASP A 78 9.33 5.58 -15.74
N PRO A 79 10.11 6.63 -16.05
CA PRO A 79 9.91 7.95 -15.46
C PRO A 79 8.47 8.47 -15.62
N GLN A 80 7.70 7.95 -16.57
CA GLN A 80 6.29 8.27 -16.73
C GLN A 80 5.40 7.79 -15.56
N GLU A 81 5.67 6.66 -14.89
CA GLU A 81 4.83 6.18 -13.78
C GLU A 81 5.00 7.03 -12.51
N ILE A 82 6.23 7.46 -12.24
CA ILE A 82 6.56 8.40 -11.15
C ILE A 82 5.87 9.75 -11.42
N GLN A 83 6.04 10.30 -12.62
CA GLN A 83 5.44 11.58 -13.01
C GLN A 83 3.90 11.54 -12.97
N LYS A 84 3.29 10.41 -13.34
CA LYS A 84 1.85 10.17 -13.26
C LYS A 84 1.33 10.20 -11.82
N THR A 85 2.05 9.56 -10.89
CA THR A 85 1.69 9.53 -9.46
C THR A 85 1.79 10.93 -8.83
N GLU A 86 2.85 11.67 -9.14
CA GLU A 86 3.02 13.05 -8.67
C GLU A 86 1.94 13.99 -9.20
N ALA A 87 1.64 13.90 -10.50
CA ALA A 87 0.57 14.67 -11.13
C ALA A 87 -0.81 14.33 -10.58
N LEU A 88 -1.05 13.07 -10.22
CA LEU A 88 -2.26 12.64 -9.53
C LEU A 88 -2.39 13.31 -8.16
N ILE A 89 -1.35 13.25 -7.33
CA ILE A 89 -1.38 13.86 -6.00
C ILE A 89 -1.60 15.37 -6.11
N GLU A 90 -0.93 16.04 -7.05
CA GLU A 90 -1.12 17.47 -7.26
C GLU A 90 -2.55 17.78 -7.72
N SER A 91 -3.11 16.99 -8.65
CA SER A 91 -4.50 17.13 -9.07
C SER A 91 -5.49 16.89 -7.93
N LEU A 92 -5.23 15.91 -7.05
CA LEU A 92 -6.04 15.67 -5.85
C LEU A 92 -5.96 16.87 -4.89
N LYS A 93 -4.76 17.40 -4.64
CA LYS A 93 -4.54 18.60 -3.82
C LYS A 93 -5.27 19.82 -4.38
N GLU A 94 -5.19 20.08 -5.68
CA GLU A 94 -5.92 21.16 -6.35
C GLU A 94 -7.44 21.01 -6.21
N MET A 95 -7.97 19.79 -6.32
CA MET A 95 -9.40 19.53 -6.11
C MET A 95 -9.82 19.81 -4.65
N MET A 96 -8.97 19.50 -3.68
CA MET A 96 -9.25 19.74 -2.25
C MET A 96 -9.22 21.23 -1.88
N VAL A 97 -8.33 22.04 -2.50
CA VAL A 97 -8.23 23.50 -2.24
C VAL A 97 -9.48 24.26 -2.73
N ASN A 98 -10.18 23.75 -3.74
CA ASN A 98 -11.32 24.43 -4.35
C ASN A 98 -12.68 24.14 -3.66
N ASP A 99 -12.68 23.40 -2.54
CA ASP A 99 -13.88 22.89 -1.89
C ASP A 99 -14.17 23.50 -0.52
N ALA A 100 -15.15 24.42 -0.49
CA ALA A 100 -15.72 24.99 0.72
C ALA A 100 -17.12 24.43 1.04
N LEU A 101 -17.29 23.11 1.00
CA LEU A 101 -18.36 22.41 1.73
C LEU A 101 -17.71 21.54 2.82
N THR A 102 -16.93 22.19 3.67
CA THR A 102 -16.44 21.63 4.92
C THR A 102 -17.64 21.28 5.79
N SER A 103 -17.72 20.01 6.23
CA SER A 103 -18.56 19.76 7.40
C SER A 103 -17.93 20.53 8.56
N PHE A 104 -18.69 21.43 9.17
CA PHE A 104 -18.28 22.04 10.42
C PHE A 104 -18.31 20.93 11.48
N PHE A 105 -17.17 20.29 11.69
CA PHE A 105 -16.96 19.47 12.86
C PHE A 105 -17.02 20.38 14.07
N PHE A 106 -18.16 20.36 14.77
CA PHE A 106 -18.33 21.12 16.00
C PHE A 106 -17.90 20.25 17.16
N CYS A 107 -16.82 20.68 17.79
CA CYS A 107 -16.41 20.18 19.07
C CYS A 107 -16.32 21.36 20.05
N ALA A 108 -16.79 21.16 21.28
CA ALA A 108 -16.92 22.23 22.25
C ALA A 108 -15.58 22.64 22.90
N SER A 109 -14.54 21.81 22.78
CA SER A 109 -13.23 21.99 23.43
C SER A 109 -12.16 21.14 22.76
N ASP A 110 -10.90 21.57 22.80
CA ASP A 110 -9.74 20.75 22.39
C ASP A 110 -8.99 20.28 23.65
N PRO A 111 -8.87 18.95 23.91
CA PRO A 111 -9.26 17.83 23.06
C PRO A 111 -10.76 17.52 23.05
N CYS A 112 -11.19 17.01 21.91
CA CYS A 112 -12.52 16.51 21.58
C CYS A 112 -12.67 15.05 21.99
N ILE A 113 -13.40 14.81 23.07
CA ILE A 113 -13.76 13.44 23.45
C ILE A 113 -14.91 12.97 22.58
N VAL A 114 -14.66 12.00 21.69
CA VAL A 114 -15.60 11.53 20.68
C VAL A 114 -15.85 10.03 20.78
N PRO A 115 -17.06 9.53 20.43
CA PRO A 115 -17.23 8.13 20.10
C PRO A 115 -16.51 7.80 18.79
N THR A 116 -16.41 6.51 18.44
CA THR A 116 -15.98 6.09 17.11
C THR A 116 -16.80 6.83 16.05
N GLN A 117 -16.14 7.59 15.17
CA GLN A 117 -16.80 8.21 14.04
C GLN A 117 -16.88 7.20 12.90
N THR A 118 -18.05 7.05 12.28
CA THR A 118 -18.23 6.16 11.13
C THR A 118 -18.79 6.95 9.96
N PHE A 119 -18.12 6.88 8.82
CA PHE A 119 -18.59 7.45 7.57
C PHE A 119 -19.13 6.36 6.66
N GLU A 120 -20.46 6.38 6.50
CA GLU A 120 -21.23 5.49 5.63
C GLU A 120 -21.81 6.21 4.41
N VAL A 121 -21.64 7.55 4.34
CA VAL A 121 -22.13 8.38 3.24
C VAL A 121 -20.97 8.75 2.33
N ASN A 122 -21.12 8.46 1.04
CA ASN A 122 -20.12 8.77 0.02
C ASN A 122 -19.95 10.27 -0.17
N ASN A 123 -18.84 10.68 -0.79
CA ASN A 123 -18.59 12.06 -1.20
C ASN A 123 -18.52 13.04 -0.02
N TYR A 124 -17.79 12.66 1.03
CA TYR A 124 -17.70 13.43 2.26
C TYR A 124 -16.32 14.07 2.43
N HIS A 125 -16.27 15.32 2.86
CA HIS A 125 -15.02 16.00 3.20
C HIS A 125 -15.05 16.43 4.67
N TRP A 126 -14.16 15.85 5.45
CA TRP A 126 -13.99 16.13 6.86
C TRP A 126 -12.66 16.84 7.10
N ASN A 127 -12.74 18.06 7.61
CA ASN A 127 -11.59 18.81 8.08
C ASN A 127 -11.79 19.15 9.55
N CYS A 128 -10.88 18.68 10.43
CA CYS A 128 -10.99 18.94 11.87
C CYS A 128 -10.32 20.25 12.31
N ASN A 129 -9.78 21.04 11.39
CA ASN A 129 -9.10 22.31 11.66
C ASN A 129 -8.01 22.22 12.75
N GLY A 130 -7.29 21.10 12.79
CA GLY A 130 -6.21 20.81 13.74
C GLY A 130 -6.66 20.29 15.10
N MET A 131 -7.96 20.06 15.33
CA MET A 131 -8.46 19.58 16.63
C MET A 131 -7.98 18.17 16.98
N THR A 132 -7.71 17.96 18.28
CA THR A 132 -7.38 16.66 18.85
C THR A 132 -8.63 15.87 19.17
N LEU A 133 -8.82 14.75 18.48
CA LEU A 133 -9.85 13.75 18.75
C LEU A 133 -9.28 12.70 19.71
N MET A 134 -9.97 12.44 20.80
CA MET A 134 -9.63 11.41 21.78
C MET A 134 -10.83 10.49 22.03
N PRO A 135 -10.61 9.21 22.35
CA PRO A 135 -11.70 8.27 22.57
C PRO A 135 -12.48 8.59 23.85
N ASN A 136 -13.79 8.50 23.76
CA ASN A 136 -14.60 8.20 24.94
C ASN A 136 -14.40 6.72 25.36
N PRO A 137 -14.87 6.28 26.53
CA PRO A 137 -14.64 4.90 27.01
C PRO A 137 -15.20 3.78 26.12
N GLU A 138 -16.12 4.08 25.20
CA GLU A 138 -16.76 3.11 24.29
C GLU A 138 -16.15 3.13 22.88
N ALA A 139 -15.30 4.12 22.58
CA ALA A 139 -14.69 4.28 21.27
C ALA A 139 -13.60 3.22 21.06
N VAL A 140 -13.66 2.59 19.89
CA VAL A 140 -12.63 1.64 19.44
C VAL A 140 -11.71 2.35 18.47
N SER A 141 -12.28 3.00 17.45
CA SER A 141 -11.49 3.62 16.39
C SER A 141 -11.73 5.12 16.36
N GLY A 142 -10.73 5.91 15.96
CA GLY A 142 -10.92 7.35 15.75
C GLY A 142 -11.89 7.63 14.62
N LEU A 143 -11.69 6.93 13.51
CA LEU A 143 -12.55 6.98 12.34
C LEU A 143 -12.63 5.62 11.65
N LYS A 144 -13.85 5.22 11.26
CA LYS A 144 -14.13 4.09 10.37
C LYS A 144 -14.75 4.62 9.08
N ILE A 145 -14.09 4.38 7.95
CA ILE A 145 -14.54 4.85 6.63
C ILE A 145 -15.03 3.64 5.85
N GLN A 146 -16.35 3.50 5.77
CA GLN A 146 -17.02 2.44 4.99
C GLN A 146 -17.62 2.98 3.69
N ALA A 147 -17.54 4.30 3.48
CA ALA A 147 -18.03 5.02 2.33
C ALA A 147 -16.94 5.28 1.29
N ASP A 148 -17.39 5.53 0.05
CA ASP A 148 -16.52 5.87 -1.07
C ASP A 148 -16.33 7.38 -1.21
N VAL A 149 -15.14 7.78 -1.68
CA VAL A 149 -14.80 9.18 -1.95
C VAL A 149 -14.92 10.04 -0.70
N VAL A 150 -14.15 9.68 0.31
CA VAL A 150 -14.07 10.40 1.58
C VAL A 150 -12.72 11.08 1.68
N VAL A 151 -12.71 12.37 2.03
CA VAL A 151 -11.50 13.15 2.28
C VAL A 151 -11.45 13.49 3.77
N VAL A 152 -10.33 13.19 4.42
CA VAL A 152 -10.09 13.49 5.83
C VAL A 152 -8.78 14.23 5.98
N GLU A 153 -8.83 15.42 6.55
CA GLU A 153 -7.65 16.26 6.71
C GLU A 153 -7.61 17.10 7.97
N ASN A 154 -6.38 17.48 8.36
CA ASN A 154 -6.12 18.37 9.47
C ASN A 154 -6.78 17.89 10.78
N CYS A 155 -6.74 16.59 11.05
CA CYS A 155 -7.23 15.99 12.29
C CYS A 155 -6.06 15.38 13.09
N ILE A 156 -6.14 15.46 14.42
CA ILE A 156 -5.22 14.75 15.32
C ILE A 156 -6.00 13.63 15.99
N PHE A 157 -5.69 12.37 15.67
CA PHE A 157 -6.28 11.19 16.31
C PHE A 157 -5.33 10.68 17.40
N ASP A 158 -5.74 10.74 18.67
CA ASP A 158 -4.87 10.44 19.82
C ASP A 158 -5.50 9.42 20.78
N GLY A 159 -4.86 8.27 20.94
CA GLY A 159 -5.16 7.31 22.01
C GLY A 159 -6.27 6.29 21.75
N PHE A 160 -6.80 6.22 20.53
CA PHE A 160 -7.81 5.22 20.12
C PHE A 160 -7.24 3.78 20.12
N GLU A 161 -8.07 2.74 20.03
CA GLU A 161 -7.56 1.38 19.77
C GLU A 161 -6.93 1.32 18.36
N THR A 162 -7.66 1.80 17.35
CA THR A 162 -7.13 2.04 16.00
C THR A 162 -7.32 3.51 15.64
N GLY A 163 -6.33 4.18 15.07
CA GLY A 163 -6.48 5.58 14.67
C GLY A 163 -7.55 5.75 13.59
N ILE A 164 -7.31 5.18 12.40
CA ILE A 164 -8.21 5.24 11.24
C ILE A 164 -8.35 3.86 10.60
N GLU A 165 -9.57 3.44 10.29
CA GLU A 165 -9.89 2.23 9.52
C GLU A 165 -10.51 2.61 8.18
N ILE A 166 -9.93 2.12 7.08
CA ILE A 166 -10.37 2.41 5.71
C ILE A 166 -10.85 1.12 5.06
N ALA A 167 -12.16 1.00 4.90
CA ALA A 167 -12.82 -0.09 4.17
C ALA A 167 -13.46 0.37 2.85
N GLY A 168 -13.73 1.68 2.69
CA GLY A 168 -14.28 2.27 1.47
C GLY A 168 -13.26 2.44 0.33
N THR A 169 -13.72 2.95 -0.82
CA THR A 169 -12.92 3.16 -2.03
C THR A 169 -12.65 4.63 -2.32
N GLY A 170 -11.45 4.97 -2.78
CA GLY A 170 -11.14 6.34 -3.22
C GLY A 170 -11.03 7.33 -2.05
N VAL A 171 -10.53 6.84 -0.91
CA VAL A 171 -10.41 7.61 0.34
C VAL A 171 -9.10 8.40 0.34
N ILE A 172 -9.14 9.66 0.75
CA ILE A 172 -7.98 10.54 0.88
C ILE A 172 -7.78 10.88 2.36
N ILE A 173 -6.59 10.57 2.89
CA ILE A 173 -6.17 10.91 4.24
C ILE A 173 -4.94 11.80 4.13
N SER A 174 -5.04 13.07 4.52
CA SER A 174 -3.92 14.00 4.38
C SER A 174 -3.77 15.03 5.48
N ASN A 175 -2.53 15.44 5.79
CA ASN A 175 -2.26 16.46 6.81
C ASN A 175 -2.82 16.10 8.20
N ASN A 176 -2.92 14.82 8.54
CA ASN A 176 -3.38 14.36 9.84
C ASN A 176 -2.20 13.95 10.73
N ILE A 177 -2.41 13.98 12.04
CA ILE A 177 -1.53 13.36 13.03
C ILE A 177 -2.26 12.16 13.62
N ILE A 178 -1.72 10.96 13.46
CA ILE A 178 -2.29 9.73 14.02
C ILE A 178 -1.31 9.15 15.02
N ARG A 179 -1.64 9.20 16.31
CA ARG A 179 -0.69 8.84 17.36
C ARG A 179 -1.26 8.09 18.54
N ASN A 180 -0.36 7.42 19.25
CA ASN A 180 -0.62 6.70 20.50
C ASN A 180 -1.78 5.70 20.41
N SER A 181 -2.09 5.20 19.21
CA SER A 181 -3.11 4.16 19.05
C SER A 181 -2.66 2.90 19.78
N LYS A 182 -3.57 2.20 20.45
CA LYS A 182 -3.27 0.96 21.20
C LYS A 182 -3.11 -0.26 20.28
N GLY A 183 -3.41 -0.11 19.00
CA GLY A 183 -3.11 -1.02 17.90
C GLY A 183 -2.40 -0.25 16.79
N ASP A 184 -2.89 -0.39 15.55
CA ASP A 184 -2.31 0.24 14.37
C ASP A 184 -2.76 1.70 14.25
N GLY A 185 -1.90 2.54 13.66
CA GLY A 185 -2.29 3.92 13.34
C GLY A 185 -3.38 3.95 12.29
N ILE A 186 -3.10 3.38 11.12
CA ILE A 186 -4.06 3.27 10.01
C ILE A 186 -4.16 1.82 9.57
N ILE A 187 -5.38 1.30 9.41
CA ILE A 187 -5.67 0.01 8.80
C ILE A 187 -6.40 0.23 7.47
N ILE A 188 -5.93 -0.42 6.41
CA ILE A 188 -6.55 -0.36 5.08
C ILE A 188 -6.96 -1.77 4.65
N THR A 189 -8.25 -1.91 4.36
CA THR A 189 -8.86 -3.11 3.74
C THR A 189 -9.68 -2.76 2.50
N GLY A 190 -9.93 -1.46 2.26
CA GLY A 190 -10.61 -0.93 1.09
C GLY A 190 -9.74 -0.87 -0.16
N GLN A 191 -10.10 0.01 -1.10
CA GLN A 191 -9.45 0.13 -2.41
C GLN A 191 -9.07 1.58 -2.72
N LYS A 192 -8.01 1.81 -3.50
CA LYS A 192 -7.68 3.15 -4.04
C LYS A 192 -7.54 4.27 -2.98
N ALA A 193 -6.97 3.96 -1.81
CA ALA A 193 -6.70 4.97 -0.79
C ALA A 193 -5.46 5.82 -1.15
N ALA A 194 -5.52 7.13 -0.93
CA ALA A 194 -4.38 8.04 -1.01
C ALA A 194 -4.07 8.60 0.38
N ILE A 195 -2.88 8.29 0.91
CA ILE A 195 -2.42 8.68 2.24
C ILE A 195 -1.17 9.53 2.07
N PHE A 196 -1.25 10.83 2.33
CA PHE A 196 -0.10 11.71 2.12
C PHE A 196 0.02 12.87 3.11
N ASP A 197 1.24 13.36 3.32
CA ASP A 197 1.53 14.48 4.21
C ASP A 197 1.04 14.26 5.66
N ASN A 198 0.93 13.01 6.12
CA ASN A 198 0.53 12.69 7.50
C ASN A 198 1.73 12.44 8.41
N THR A 199 1.57 12.69 9.70
CA THR A 199 2.47 12.19 10.76
C THR A 199 1.81 11.02 11.47
N ILE A 200 2.47 9.86 11.49
CA ILE A 200 1.94 8.62 12.06
C ILE A 200 2.95 8.08 13.09
N GLU A 201 2.68 8.28 14.37
CA GLU A 201 3.70 8.09 15.40
C GLU A 201 3.24 7.42 16.70
N GLY A 202 4.15 6.67 17.33
CA GLY A 202 3.92 6.15 18.68
C GLY A 202 2.75 5.16 18.79
N ASN A 203 2.27 4.60 17.67
CA ASN A 203 1.22 3.58 17.69
C ASN A 203 1.80 2.25 18.18
N LYS A 204 0.99 1.43 18.88
CA LYS A 204 1.50 0.24 19.58
C LYS A 204 1.96 -0.86 18.64
N THR A 205 1.37 -0.97 17.46
CA THR A 205 1.74 -1.96 16.43
C THR A 205 2.30 -1.26 15.20
N ALA A 206 1.71 -1.42 14.00
CA ALA A 206 2.21 -0.77 12.81
C ALA A 206 1.75 0.70 12.73
N GLY A 207 2.54 1.54 12.06
CA GLY A 207 2.07 2.87 11.67
C GLY A 207 0.92 2.76 10.67
N ILE A 208 1.17 2.07 9.55
CA ILE A 208 0.17 1.73 8.54
C ILE A 208 0.17 0.22 8.32
N PHE A 209 -1.00 -0.40 8.43
CA PHE A 209 -1.22 -1.80 8.10
C PHE A 209 -2.20 -1.93 6.91
N ILE A 210 -1.78 -2.66 5.89
CA ILE A 210 -2.55 -2.87 4.65
C ILE A 210 -2.79 -4.38 4.54
N ALA A 211 -4.06 -4.77 4.54
CA ALA A 211 -4.46 -6.16 4.69
C ALA A 211 -5.29 -6.67 3.51
N GLY A 212 -5.07 -7.94 3.17
CA GLY A 212 -5.87 -8.68 2.20
C GLY A 212 -5.66 -8.21 0.77
N ASP A 213 -6.63 -8.50 -0.10
CA ASP A 213 -6.63 -8.13 -1.52
C ASP A 213 -7.00 -6.65 -1.74
N SER A 214 -6.42 -5.76 -0.92
CA SER A 214 -6.55 -4.31 -1.03
C SER A 214 -5.49 -3.76 -1.98
N ASN A 215 -5.90 -2.91 -2.92
CA ASN A 215 -5.11 -2.58 -4.09
C ASN A 215 -5.15 -1.08 -4.43
N GLU A 216 -4.18 -0.68 -5.25
CA GLU A 216 -4.08 0.64 -5.88
C GLU A 216 -3.98 1.80 -4.88
N HIS A 217 -3.31 1.60 -3.75
CA HIS A 217 -3.10 2.69 -2.79
C HIS A 217 -1.85 3.50 -3.11
N ALA A 218 -1.91 4.80 -2.81
CA ALA A 218 -0.76 5.70 -2.83
C ALA A 218 -0.43 6.13 -1.39
N ILE A 219 0.78 5.83 -0.92
CA ILE A 219 1.28 6.23 0.39
C ILE A 219 2.51 7.11 0.17
N VAL A 220 2.35 8.42 0.30
CA VAL A 220 3.34 9.38 -0.20
C VAL A 220 3.66 10.48 0.79
N ASN A 221 4.94 10.79 0.99
CA ASN A 221 5.39 11.94 1.80
C ASN A 221 4.82 11.95 3.24
N ASN A 222 4.71 10.78 3.87
CA ASN A 222 4.33 10.67 5.28
C ASN A 222 5.58 10.57 6.19
N ASP A 223 5.46 11.08 7.41
CA ASP A 223 6.43 10.88 8.50
C ASP A 223 5.91 9.79 9.44
N ILE A 224 6.46 8.58 9.33
CA ILE A 224 5.99 7.37 10.01
C ILE A 224 7.07 6.91 10.99
N LYS A 225 6.87 7.18 12.29
CA LYS A 225 7.95 7.05 13.25
C LYS A 225 7.59 6.48 14.60
N ASN A 226 8.56 5.85 15.26
CA ASN A 226 8.44 5.40 16.65
C ASN A 226 7.25 4.47 16.91
N ASN A 227 6.76 3.73 15.90
CA ASN A 227 5.69 2.76 16.09
C ASN A 227 6.23 1.46 16.69
N GLY A 228 5.39 0.74 17.41
CA GLY A 228 5.76 -0.41 18.24
C GLY A 228 6.06 -1.70 17.47
N SER A 229 5.82 -1.72 16.15
CA SER A 229 6.20 -2.79 15.22
C SER A 229 6.87 -2.17 13.98
N GLN A 230 6.34 -2.41 12.77
CA GLN A 230 6.84 -1.83 11.53
C GLN A 230 6.29 -0.43 11.30
N GLY A 231 6.98 0.37 10.48
CA GLY A 231 6.42 1.61 9.97
C GLY A 231 5.21 1.31 9.06
N ILE A 232 5.44 0.53 8.00
CA ILE A 232 4.42 0.09 7.06
C ILE A 232 4.44 -1.45 6.94
N HIS A 233 3.27 -2.09 7.06
CA HIS A 233 3.11 -3.53 6.80
C HIS A 233 2.11 -3.76 5.67
N ILE A 234 2.59 -4.39 4.58
CA ILE A 234 1.85 -4.80 3.39
C ILE A 234 1.64 -6.33 3.47
N SER A 235 0.39 -6.78 3.57
CA SER A 235 0.04 -8.19 3.72
C SER A 235 -1.00 -8.63 2.69
N GLY A 236 -0.54 -9.13 1.54
CA GLY A 236 -1.38 -9.59 0.42
C GLY A 236 -1.83 -8.48 -0.55
N ALA A 237 -1.57 -7.22 -0.22
CA ALA A 237 -2.00 -6.07 -1.00
C ALA A 237 -1.11 -5.83 -2.24
N SER A 238 -1.72 -5.31 -3.31
CA SER A 238 -1.09 -5.26 -4.63
C SER A 238 -1.26 -3.91 -5.34
N ALA A 239 -0.42 -3.66 -6.35
CA ALA A 239 -0.45 -2.42 -7.13
C ALA A 239 -0.35 -1.13 -6.27
N LEU A 240 0.37 -1.21 -5.15
CA LEU A 240 0.60 -0.07 -4.27
C LEU A 240 1.75 0.80 -4.78
N THR A 241 1.66 2.11 -4.55
CA THR A 241 2.79 3.03 -4.70
C THR A 241 3.15 3.62 -3.34
N VAL A 242 4.35 3.32 -2.86
CA VAL A 242 4.87 3.85 -1.59
C VAL A 242 6.11 4.69 -1.87
N SER A 243 6.02 6.00 -1.66
CA SER A 243 7.13 6.88 -2.05
C SER A 243 7.36 8.10 -1.17
N LYS A 244 8.62 8.56 -1.13
CA LYS A 244 9.02 9.79 -0.41
C LYS A 244 8.63 9.81 1.08
N ASN A 245 8.35 8.66 1.68
CA ASN A 245 8.04 8.60 3.10
C ASN A 245 9.34 8.61 3.92
N ALA A 246 9.29 9.27 5.07
CA ALA A 246 10.31 9.14 6.11
C ALA A 246 9.80 8.10 7.12
N ILE A 247 10.44 6.94 7.17
CA ILE A 247 10.04 5.82 8.02
C ILE A 247 11.16 5.56 9.03
N THR A 248 11.01 6.04 10.26
CA THR A 248 12.15 6.12 11.20
C THR A 248 11.85 5.65 12.61
N GLY A 249 12.84 5.06 13.29
CA GLY A 249 12.70 4.74 14.72
C GLY A 249 11.62 3.70 15.07
N ASN A 250 11.05 2.99 14.09
CA ASN A 250 10.04 1.96 14.37
C ASN A 250 10.72 0.74 15.02
N LYS A 251 10.04 0.00 15.91
CA LYS A 251 10.70 -1.06 16.70
C LYS A 251 11.14 -2.27 15.88
N ARG A 252 10.55 -2.50 14.71
CA ARG A 252 10.91 -3.56 13.76
C ARG A 252 11.36 -2.95 12.43
N GLU A 253 11.10 -3.62 11.31
CA GLU A 253 11.49 -3.15 9.98
C GLU A 253 10.82 -1.82 9.66
N GLY A 254 11.45 -1.00 8.82
CA GLY A 254 10.77 0.18 8.27
C GLY A 254 9.53 -0.26 7.48
N MET A 255 9.70 -1.27 6.64
CA MET A 255 8.62 -1.86 5.86
C MET A 255 8.68 -3.39 5.87
N TRP A 256 7.51 -4.02 5.98
CA TRP A 256 7.36 -5.47 5.80
C TRP A 256 6.35 -5.76 4.69
N ILE A 257 6.76 -6.54 3.70
CA ILE A 257 5.96 -6.99 2.57
C ILE A 257 5.82 -8.51 2.68
N SER A 258 4.58 -8.99 2.69
CA SER A 258 4.31 -10.38 3.05
C SER A 258 3.11 -10.97 2.29
N ARG A 259 3.01 -12.30 2.33
CA ARG A 259 1.99 -13.09 1.61
C ARG A 259 2.07 -12.84 0.11
N ASP A 260 0.94 -12.85 -0.59
CA ASP A 260 0.79 -12.72 -2.04
C ASP A 260 0.80 -11.26 -2.55
N ALA A 261 1.42 -10.36 -1.78
CA ALA A 261 1.59 -8.95 -2.14
C ALA A 261 2.41 -8.84 -3.43
N ARG A 262 1.86 -8.18 -4.45
CA ARG A 262 2.47 -8.14 -5.78
C ARG A 262 2.37 -6.80 -6.47
N ASP A 263 3.26 -6.61 -7.45
CA ASP A 263 3.26 -5.47 -8.36
C ASP A 263 3.28 -4.12 -7.61
N ASN A 264 3.90 -4.08 -6.42
CA ASN A 264 4.03 -2.86 -5.62
C ASN A 264 5.29 -2.10 -6.02
N LEU A 265 5.20 -0.78 -6.11
CA LEU A 265 6.31 0.12 -6.38
C LEU A 265 6.69 0.90 -5.11
N ILE A 266 7.89 0.65 -4.60
CA ILE A 266 8.44 1.27 -3.38
C ILE A 266 9.67 2.07 -3.78
N TYR A 267 9.58 3.41 -3.78
CA TYR A 267 10.68 4.25 -4.25
C TYR A 267 10.91 5.55 -3.49
N SER A 268 12.16 6.01 -3.48
CA SER A 268 12.57 7.28 -2.85
C SER A 268 12.15 7.42 -1.38
N ASN A 269 11.94 6.33 -0.64
CA ASN A 269 11.67 6.39 0.79
C ASN A 269 12.98 6.44 1.58
N THR A 270 12.94 7.08 2.74
CA THR A 270 14.05 7.06 3.71
C THR A 270 13.65 6.17 4.88
N MET A 271 14.38 5.07 5.10
CA MET A 271 14.13 4.10 6.16
C MET A 271 15.36 3.97 7.06
N GLN A 272 15.37 4.70 8.16
CA GLN A 272 16.54 4.85 9.04
C GLN A 272 16.16 4.60 10.49
N GLU A 273 17.12 4.10 11.29
CA GLU A 273 16.98 3.90 12.74
C GLU A 273 15.84 2.95 13.13
N ASN A 274 15.31 2.16 12.19
CA ASN A 274 14.29 1.16 12.47
C ASN A 274 14.95 -0.07 13.13
N GLY A 275 14.31 -0.68 14.13
CA GLY A 275 14.90 -1.70 14.99
C GLY A 275 15.02 -3.11 14.38
N GLY A 276 14.34 -3.37 13.26
CA GLY A 276 14.35 -4.66 12.56
C GLY A 276 15.71 -5.01 11.96
N GLU A 277 15.88 -6.27 11.58
CA GLU A 277 17.12 -6.75 10.93
C GLU A 277 17.27 -6.18 9.51
N CYS A 278 16.15 -5.86 8.87
CA CYS A 278 16.10 -5.27 7.54
C CYS A 278 15.38 -3.91 7.57
N GLY A 279 15.76 -3.02 6.64
CA GLY A 279 14.96 -1.83 6.37
C GLY A 279 13.63 -2.18 5.71
N ILE A 280 13.69 -3.05 4.70
CA ILE A 280 12.53 -3.64 4.02
C ILE A 280 12.67 -5.16 4.07
N LEU A 281 11.67 -5.86 4.61
CA LEU A 281 11.62 -7.32 4.64
C LEU A 281 10.56 -7.83 3.66
N LEU A 282 10.92 -8.81 2.83
CA LEU A 282 9.99 -9.59 2.02
C LEU A 282 9.91 -10.99 2.62
N SER A 283 8.71 -11.47 2.97
CA SER A 283 8.57 -12.80 3.60
C SER A 283 7.44 -13.62 3.01
N THR A 284 7.75 -14.90 2.72
CA THR A 284 6.74 -15.92 2.44
C THR A 284 6.00 -16.30 3.73
N ILE A 285 4.67 -16.25 3.70
CA ILE A 285 3.84 -16.67 4.84
C ILE A 285 2.74 -17.59 4.34
N GLY A 286 2.67 -18.80 4.89
CA GLY A 286 1.65 -19.79 4.52
C GLY A 286 1.72 -20.20 3.05
N GLY A 287 2.94 -20.33 2.49
CA GLY A 287 3.17 -20.67 1.09
C GLY A 287 2.88 -19.56 0.09
N LYS A 288 2.56 -18.34 0.55
CA LYS A 288 2.35 -17.17 -0.30
C LYS A 288 3.57 -16.25 -0.24
N THR A 289 4.20 -16.00 -1.39
CA THR A 289 5.43 -15.22 -1.53
C THR A 289 5.14 -13.89 -2.23
N PRO A 290 5.74 -12.76 -1.79
CA PRO A 290 5.63 -11.51 -2.51
C PRO A 290 6.34 -11.58 -3.87
N GLU A 291 5.67 -11.15 -4.94
CA GLU A 291 6.16 -11.28 -6.31
C GLU A 291 6.11 -9.94 -7.05
N ASN A 292 7.02 -9.70 -8.00
CA ASN A 292 7.02 -8.48 -8.84
C ASN A 292 7.01 -7.15 -8.07
N ASN A 293 7.47 -7.13 -6.83
CA ASN A 293 7.61 -5.90 -6.07
C ASN A 293 8.90 -5.18 -6.48
N ARG A 294 8.78 -3.90 -6.81
CA ARG A 294 9.86 -3.04 -7.30
C ARG A 294 10.33 -2.13 -6.18
N ILE A 295 11.59 -2.25 -5.79
CA ILE A 295 12.19 -1.49 -4.69
C ILE A 295 13.39 -0.74 -5.24
N GLU A 296 13.22 0.57 -5.42
CA GLU A 296 14.16 1.40 -6.19
C GLU A 296 14.46 2.70 -5.44
N GLU A 297 15.68 3.21 -5.51
CA GLU A 297 16.03 4.56 -4.99
C GLU A 297 15.69 4.83 -3.50
N ASN A 298 15.55 3.79 -2.68
CA ASN A 298 15.30 3.95 -1.25
C ASN A 298 16.61 4.16 -0.49
N THR A 299 16.60 5.05 0.50
CA THR A 299 17.71 5.26 1.43
C THR A 299 17.47 4.43 2.67
N ILE A 300 18.24 3.35 2.85
CA ILE A 300 18.14 2.41 3.98
C ILE A 300 19.46 2.42 4.77
N ASP A 301 19.40 2.19 6.08
CA ASP A 301 20.60 1.96 6.90
C ASP A 301 21.51 0.88 6.27
N LYS A 302 22.80 1.19 6.14
CA LYS A 302 23.75 0.39 5.35
C LYS A 302 23.83 -1.07 5.78
N ASP A 303 23.71 -1.32 7.08
CA ASP A 303 23.74 -2.65 7.71
C ASP A 303 22.44 -3.44 7.54
N LYS A 304 21.39 -2.83 6.98
CA LYS A 304 20.04 -3.39 6.88
C LYS A 304 19.53 -3.53 5.45
N ILE A 305 20.42 -3.39 4.46
CA ILE A 305 20.12 -3.52 3.02
C ILE A 305 20.00 -4.99 2.61
N SER A 306 20.85 -5.85 3.15
CA SER A 306 20.83 -7.29 2.88
C SER A 306 20.27 -8.00 4.10
N CYS A 307 19.05 -8.53 3.98
CA CYS A 307 18.55 -9.51 4.93
C CYS A 307 19.44 -10.76 4.88
N LYS A 308 19.69 -11.37 6.04
CA LYS A 308 20.30 -12.70 6.11
C LYS A 308 19.23 -13.77 6.15
#